data_AF-A0A4D4M4P8-F1
#
_entry.id   AF-A0A4D4M4P8-F1
#
_cell.length_a   1.000
_cell.length_b   1.000
_cell.length_c   1.000
_cell.angle_alpha   90.00
_cell.angle_beta   90.00
_cell.angle_gamma   90.00
#
_symmetry.space_group_name_H-M   'P 1'
#
loop_
_entity.id
_entity.type
_entity.pdbx_description
1 polymer ?
#
loop_
_entity_poly.entity_id
_entity_poly.type
_entity_poly.pdbx_seq_one_letter_code
_entity_poly.pdbx_strand_id
1 'polypeptide(L)'
;MTTITDLYPSRGAAEVSVPRQDPVLWGTPDTPGPITAADLQSYEHDGFLAVPQLIGDDEVALYHAELERLIHDPAVRADERSIVEPQSQEIRSVFEVHKISEIFAQLVRDERVVGRARQILGSDVYVHQSRINVKPGFGPAASTGTRTSRPGTPRTACPTCARCPSRSR
;
A
#
# COMPACT_ATOMS: atom_id res chain seq x y z
N MET A 1 23.21 9.24 27.23
CA MET A 1 22.98 8.87 25.82
C MET A 1 22.14 7.61 25.81
N THR A 2 20.88 7.69 25.39
CA THR A 2 20.01 6.50 25.30
C THR A 2 20.34 5.81 23.99
N THR A 3 20.96 4.64 24.06
CA THR A 3 21.14 3.76 22.90
C THR A 3 19.77 3.22 22.51
N ILE A 4 19.23 3.66 21.36
CA ILE A 4 18.03 3.08 20.78
C ILE A 4 18.42 1.71 20.22
N THR A 5 17.82 0.65 20.77
CA THR A 5 17.98 -0.71 20.25
C THR A 5 17.15 -0.88 18.99
N ASP A 6 17.80 -1.23 17.88
CA ASP A 6 17.12 -1.61 16.65
C ASP A 6 16.68 -3.09 16.72
N LEU A 7 15.37 -3.31 16.82
CA LEU A 7 14.78 -4.65 16.89
C LEU A 7 14.72 -5.35 15.52
N TYR A 8 14.91 -4.61 14.42
CA TYR A 8 14.77 -5.11 13.05
C TYR A 8 15.93 -4.63 12.16
N PRO A 9 17.17 -5.05 12.45
CA PRO A 9 18.33 -4.63 11.68
C PRO A 9 18.20 -5.04 10.21
N SER A 10 18.38 -4.08 9.31
CA SER A 10 18.32 -4.29 7.86
C SER A 10 19.44 -3.53 7.15
N ARG A 11 19.74 -3.90 5.89
CA ARG A 11 20.83 -3.31 5.07
C ARG A 11 22.23 -3.49 5.66
N GLY A 12 22.42 -4.53 6.46
CA GLY A 12 23.74 -4.97 6.91
C GLY A 12 24.57 -5.56 5.77
N ALA A 13 25.82 -5.92 6.07
CA ALA A 13 26.74 -6.51 5.10
C ALA A 13 26.32 -7.93 4.64
N ALA A 14 25.40 -8.56 5.35
CA ALA A 14 24.90 -9.90 5.06
C ALA A 14 23.37 -9.92 5.11
N GLU A 15 22.79 -10.90 4.40
CA GLU A 15 21.37 -11.20 4.49
C GLU A 15 21.05 -11.84 5.84
N VAL A 16 20.03 -11.32 6.52
CA VAL A 16 19.60 -11.80 7.84
C VAL A 16 18.07 -11.92 7.84
N SER A 17 17.59 -13.07 8.29
CA SER A 17 16.17 -13.27 8.64
C SER A 17 16.01 -13.07 10.14
N VAL A 18 15.10 -12.16 10.54
CA VAL A 18 14.86 -11.82 11.94
C VAL A 18 13.43 -12.23 12.30
N PRO A 19 13.21 -12.98 13.41
CA PRO A 19 11.87 -13.31 13.84
C PRO A 19 11.09 -12.05 14.21
N ARG A 20 9.79 -12.06 13.94
CA ARG A 20 8.89 -10.96 14.31
C ARG A 20 8.85 -10.82 15.84
N GLN A 21 9.08 -9.60 16.34
CA GLN A 21 9.02 -9.27 17.78
C GLN A 21 7.70 -8.60 18.18
N ASP A 22 6.92 -8.14 17.21
CA ASP A 22 5.64 -7.46 17.42
C ASP A 22 4.46 -8.44 17.21
N PRO A 23 3.32 -8.29 17.89
CA PRO A 23 2.13 -9.10 17.61
C PRO A 23 1.54 -8.76 16.23
N VAL A 24 0.84 -9.72 15.61
CA VAL A 24 0.12 -9.49 14.34
C VAL A 24 -1.20 -8.76 14.60
N LEU A 25 -1.94 -9.21 15.61
CA LEU A 25 -3.13 -8.56 16.14
C LEU A 25 -2.77 -7.81 17.42
N TRP A 26 -2.94 -6.50 17.41
CA TRP A 26 -2.76 -5.65 18.58
C TRP A 26 -4.06 -5.43 19.35
N GLY A 27 -5.21 -5.64 18.69
CA GLY A 27 -6.51 -5.67 19.34
C GLY A 27 -6.70 -6.90 20.23
N THR A 28 -7.56 -6.78 21.23
CA THR A 28 -8.09 -7.90 22.01
C THR A 28 -9.23 -8.62 21.27
N PRO A 29 -9.60 -9.85 21.65
CA PRO A 29 -10.76 -10.55 21.08
C PRO A 29 -12.08 -9.76 21.16
N ASP A 30 -12.21 -8.88 22.15
CA ASP A 30 -13.38 -8.02 22.36
C ASP A 30 -13.28 -6.66 21.63
N THR A 31 -12.20 -6.44 20.86
CA THR A 31 -12.02 -5.17 20.13
C THR A 31 -13.13 -5.04 19.09
N PRO A 32 -13.97 -3.99 19.17
CA PRO A 32 -15.09 -3.82 18.26
C PRO A 32 -14.56 -3.59 16.85
N GLY A 33 -15.21 -4.21 15.86
CA GLY A 33 -14.91 -3.97 14.47
C GLY A 33 -15.63 -4.95 13.54
N PRO A 34 -15.50 -4.72 12.23
CA PRO A 34 -16.28 -5.44 11.22
C PRO A 34 -15.66 -6.79 10.79
N ILE A 35 -14.52 -7.19 11.35
CA ILE A 35 -13.86 -8.48 11.05
C ILE A 35 -14.36 -9.53 12.04
N THR A 36 -14.73 -10.71 11.53
CA THR A 36 -15.16 -11.83 12.36
C THR A 36 -13.96 -12.46 13.10
N ALA A 37 -14.22 -13.19 14.19
CA ALA A 37 -13.16 -13.88 14.92
C ALA A 37 -12.40 -14.90 14.06
N ALA A 38 -13.10 -15.61 13.16
CA ALA A 38 -12.49 -16.57 12.24
C ALA A 38 -11.60 -15.88 11.19
N ASP A 39 -12.03 -14.73 10.68
CA ASP A 39 -11.24 -13.94 9.74
C ASP A 39 -10.02 -13.30 10.41
N LEU A 40 -10.14 -12.89 11.68
CA LEU A 40 -9.00 -12.42 12.48
C LEU A 40 -7.95 -13.51 12.67
N GLN A 41 -8.37 -14.75 12.97
CA GLN A 41 -7.45 -15.89 13.08
C GLN A 41 -6.76 -16.20 11.74
N SER A 42 -7.51 -16.14 10.64
CA SER A 42 -6.94 -16.29 9.29
C SER A 42 -5.93 -15.18 8.99
N TYR A 43 -6.24 -13.92 9.32
CA TYR A 43 -5.32 -12.79 9.16
C TYR A 43 -4.06 -12.94 10.02
N GLU A 44 -4.18 -13.42 11.26
CA GLU A 44 -3.05 -13.66 12.15
C GLU A 44 -2.09 -14.72 11.58
N HIS A 45 -2.65 -15.80 11.03
CA HIS A 45 -1.88 -16.90 10.44
C HIS A 45 -1.29 -16.54 9.06
N ASP A 46 -2.10 -15.99 8.15
CA ASP A 46 -1.74 -15.78 6.75
C ASP A 46 -1.08 -14.42 6.48
N GLY A 47 -1.30 -13.44 7.37
CA GLY A 47 -0.81 -12.06 7.22
C GLY A 47 -1.59 -11.21 6.22
N PHE A 48 -2.73 -11.68 5.72
CA PHE A 48 -3.63 -10.92 4.86
C PHE A 48 -5.09 -11.35 5.06
N LEU A 49 -6.03 -10.48 4.64
CA LEU A 49 -7.47 -10.76 4.67
C LEU A 49 -8.09 -10.31 3.34
N ALA A 50 -8.80 -11.22 2.67
CA ALA A 50 -9.60 -10.91 1.50
C ALA A 50 -11.05 -10.64 1.91
N VAL A 51 -11.60 -9.48 1.52
CA VAL A 51 -13.00 -9.11 1.79
C VAL A 51 -13.74 -8.98 0.47
N PRO A 52 -14.53 -9.98 0.06
CA PRO A 52 -15.32 -9.92 -1.16
C PRO A 52 -16.35 -8.78 -1.07
N GLN A 53 -16.56 -8.07 -2.18
CA GLN A 53 -17.62 -7.05 -2.29
C GLN A 53 -17.62 -6.02 -1.15
N LEU A 54 -16.43 -5.56 -0.74
CA LEU A 54 -16.30 -4.50 0.27
C LEU A 54 -17.01 -3.21 -0.13
N ILE A 55 -16.97 -2.91 -1.44
CA ILE A 55 -17.65 -1.79 -2.09
C ILE A 55 -18.56 -2.34 -3.21
N GLY A 56 -19.69 -1.69 -3.42
CA GLY A 56 -20.67 -2.07 -4.45
C GLY A 56 -20.31 -1.57 -5.84
N ASP A 57 -21.02 -2.04 -6.86
CA ASP A 57 -20.76 -1.72 -8.27
C ASP A 57 -20.83 -0.21 -8.57
N ASP A 58 -21.79 0.50 -7.97
CA ASP A 58 -21.94 1.95 -8.12
C ASP A 58 -20.73 2.71 -7.52
N GLU A 59 -20.21 2.22 -6.38
CA GLU A 59 -19.03 2.80 -5.73
C GLU A 59 -17.78 2.53 -6.57
N VAL A 60 -17.65 1.32 -7.13
CA VAL A 60 -16.58 0.97 -8.07
C VAL A 60 -16.62 1.91 -9.27
N ALA A 61 -17.79 2.14 -9.86
CA ALA A 61 -17.97 3.06 -10.98
C ALA A 61 -17.58 4.50 -10.60
N LEU A 62 -17.96 4.96 -9.41
CA LEU A 62 -17.57 6.28 -8.88
C LEU A 62 -16.05 6.42 -8.75
N TYR A 63 -15.37 5.46 -8.11
CA TYR A 63 -13.92 5.50 -7.93
C TYR A 63 -13.17 5.38 -9.25
N HIS A 64 -13.71 4.61 -10.20
CA HIS A 64 -13.16 4.52 -11.54
C HIS A 64 -13.28 5.86 -12.29
N ALA A 65 -14.44 6.52 -12.24
CA ALA A 65 -14.62 7.84 -12.85
C ALA A 65 -13.68 8.89 -12.25
N GLU A 66 -13.49 8.88 -10.93
CA GLU A 66 -12.54 9.77 -10.26
C GLU A 66 -11.09 9.47 -10.63
N LEU A 67 -10.72 8.19 -10.75
CA LEU A 67 -9.42 7.78 -11.26
C LEU A 67 -9.18 8.37 -12.65
N GLU A 68 -10.12 8.19 -13.58
CA GLU A 68 -10.03 8.72 -14.94
C GLU A 68 -9.89 10.24 -14.96
N ARG A 69 -10.65 10.94 -14.11
CA ARG A 69 -10.52 12.40 -13.96
C ARG A 69 -9.12 12.79 -13.49
N LEU A 70 -8.59 12.14 -12.46
CA LEU A 70 -7.27 12.45 -11.89
C LEU A 70 -6.13 12.21 -12.88
N ILE A 71 -6.17 11.12 -13.66
CA ILE A 71 -5.06 10.78 -14.57
C ILE A 71 -5.03 11.67 -15.83
N HIS A 72 -6.17 12.26 -16.20
CA HIS A 72 -6.29 13.20 -17.31
C HIS A 72 -6.15 14.66 -16.91
N ASP A 73 -6.13 14.98 -15.61
CA ASP A 73 -5.99 16.34 -15.10
C ASP A 73 -4.54 16.86 -15.25
N PRO A 74 -4.30 17.93 -16.05
CA PRO A 74 -2.96 18.50 -16.21
C PRO A 74 -2.37 19.03 -14.90
N ALA A 75 -3.19 19.50 -13.96
CA ALA A 75 -2.72 19.98 -12.66
C ALA A 75 -2.20 18.83 -11.80
N VAL A 76 -2.90 17.69 -11.82
CA VAL A 76 -2.44 16.47 -11.13
C VAL A 76 -1.15 15.96 -11.76
N ARG A 77 -1.03 15.99 -13.09
CA ARG A 77 0.20 15.59 -13.80
C ARG A 77 1.41 16.45 -13.42
N ALA A 78 1.20 17.74 -13.18
CA ALA A 78 2.24 18.69 -12.82
C ALA A 78 2.59 18.66 -11.31
N ASP A 79 1.79 18.00 -10.48
CA ASP A 79 2.01 17.89 -9.03
C ASP A 79 3.20 16.94 -8.72
N GLU A 80 4.04 17.30 -7.76
CA GLU A 80 5.19 16.51 -7.31
C GLU A 80 4.81 15.13 -6.74
N ARG A 81 3.56 14.96 -6.34
CA ARG A 81 2.98 13.69 -5.87
C ARG A 81 2.71 12.72 -7.01
N SER A 82 2.77 13.16 -8.26
CA SER A 82 2.54 12.33 -9.44
C SER A 82 3.85 11.79 -10.00
N ILE A 83 3.87 10.49 -10.25
CA ILE A 83 4.94 9.82 -10.99
C ILE A 83 4.49 9.67 -12.43
N VAL A 84 5.11 10.43 -13.31
CA VAL A 84 4.85 10.45 -14.74
C VAL A 84 5.90 9.63 -15.47
N GLU A 85 5.49 8.82 -16.44
CA GLU A 85 6.41 8.10 -17.31
C GLU A 85 7.08 9.07 -18.30
N PRO A 86 8.43 9.11 -18.39
CA PRO A 86 9.13 10.12 -19.17
C PRO A 86 8.77 10.10 -20.66
N GLN A 87 8.58 8.92 -21.27
CA GLN A 87 8.32 8.81 -22.70
C GLN A 87 6.86 9.13 -23.07
N SER A 88 5.90 8.55 -22.36
CA SER A 88 4.47 8.66 -22.69
C SER A 88 3.80 9.89 -22.08
N GLN A 89 4.43 10.51 -21.07
CA GLN A 89 3.83 11.57 -20.25
C GLN A 89 2.53 11.13 -19.53
N GLU A 90 2.35 9.81 -19.35
CA GLU A 90 1.23 9.22 -18.63
C GLU A 90 1.51 9.13 -17.13
N ILE A 91 0.47 9.33 -16.32
CA ILE A 91 0.55 9.17 -14.87
C ILE A 91 0.57 7.68 -14.53
N ARG A 92 1.67 7.21 -13.93
CA ARG A 92 1.80 5.82 -13.43
C ARG A 92 1.35 5.68 -11.99
N SER A 93 1.52 6.73 -11.19
CA SER A 93 1.09 6.72 -9.81
C SER A 93 0.85 8.11 -9.28
N VAL A 94 -0.10 8.22 -8.35
CA VAL A 94 -0.37 9.45 -7.60
C VAL A 94 -0.23 9.12 -6.12
N PHE A 95 0.59 9.86 -5.39
CA PHE A 95 0.77 9.76 -3.94
C PHE A 95 -0.14 10.74 -3.20
N GLU A 96 -0.37 10.49 -1.90
CA GLU A 96 -1.23 11.32 -1.05
C GLU A 96 -2.61 11.60 -1.65
N VAL A 97 -3.14 10.67 -2.45
CA VAL A 97 -4.44 10.76 -3.13
C VAL A 97 -5.57 11.22 -2.21
N HIS A 98 -5.59 10.80 -0.95
CA HIS A 98 -6.58 11.25 0.05
C HIS A 98 -6.52 12.75 0.39
N LYS A 99 -5.47 13.46 0.00
CA LYS A 99 -5.33 14.92 0.11
C LYS A 99 -5.65 15.65 -1.20
N ILE A 100 -5.61 14.93 -2.32
CA ILE A 100 -5.85 15.47 -3.67
C ILE A 100 -7.32 15.30 -4.08
N SER A 101 -7.97 14.22 -3.63
CA SER A 101 -9.33 13.85 -4.00
C SER A 101 -10.18 13.57 -2.77
N GLU A 102 -11.28 14.31 -2.61
CA GLU A 102 -12.24 14.09 -1.53
C GLU A 102 -12.96 12.75 -1.67
N ILE A 103 -13.19 12.27 -2.90
CA ILE A 103 -13.81 10.96 -3.15
C ILE A 103 -12.94 9.84 -2.58
N PHE A 104 -11.63 9.87 -2.83
CA PHE A 104 -10.71 8.90 -2.22
C PHE A 104 -10.48 9.15 -0.73
N ALA A 105 -10.57 10.41 -0.27
CA ALA A 105 -10.51 10.72 1.16
C ALA A 105 -11.69 10.10 1.93
N GLN A 106 -12.88 10.09 1.35
CA GLN A 106 -14.06 9.42 1.91
C GLN A 106 -13.86 7.91 2.00
N LEU A 107 -13.35 7.25 0.94
CA LEU A 107 -13.05 5.81 0.97
C LEU A 107 -12.08 5.44 2.09
N VAL A 108 -11.03 6.25 2.30
CA VAL A 108 -10.02 5.99 3.34
C VAL A 108 -10.58 6.17 4.75
N ARG A 109 -11.60 7.02 4.93
CA ARG A 109 -12.28 7.26 6.21
C ARG A 109 -13.48 6.35 6.45
N ASP A 110 -13.91 5.60 5.45
CA ASP A 110 -15.07 4.70 5.54
C ASP A 110 -14.82 3.62 6.62
N GLU A 111 -15.79 3.41 7.52
CA GLU A 111 -15.67 2.45 8.63
C GLU A 111 -15.52 1.00 8.16
N ARG A 112 -15.93 0.67 6.92
CA ARG A 112 -15.60 -0.61 6.29
C ARG A 112 -14.09 -0.77 6.08
N VAL A 113 -13.33 0.32 5.91
CA VAL A 113 -11.87 0.30 5.76
C VAL A 113 -11.18 0.62 7.09
N VAL A 114 -11.44 1.79 7.68
CA VAL A 114 -10.74 2.26 8.87
C VAL A 114 -11.09 1.44 10.12
N GLY A 115 -12.33 0.96 10.23
CA GLY A 115 -12.75 0.09 11.33
C GLY A 115 -11.98 -1.22 11.38
N ARG A 116 -11.67 -1.81 10.21
CA ARG A 116 -10.79 -3.00 10.10
C ARG A 116 -9.38 -2.72 10.59
N ALA A 117 -8.81 -1.58 10.18
CA ALA A 117 -7.48 -1.17 10.59
C ALA A 117 -7.39 -0.93 12.10
N ARG A 118 -8.37 -0.22 12.69
CA ARG A 118 -8.46 -0.02 14.14
C ARG A 118 -8.60 -1.34 14.89
N GLN A 119 -9.43 -2.26 14.38
CA GLN A 119 -9.63 -3.56 15.00
C GLN A 119 -8.34 -4.40 15.05
N ILE A 120 -7.59 -4.43 13.93
CA ILE A 120 -6.30 -5.14 13.86
C ILE A 120 -5.24 -4.46 14.74
N LEU A 121 -5.16 -3.13 14.72
CA LEU A 121 -4.11 -2.35 15.40
C LEU A 121 -4.45 -1.98 16.85
N GLY A 122 -5.65 -2.28 17.33
CA GLY A 122 -6.09 -2.02 18.71
C GLY A 122 -6.02 -0.56 19.14
N SER A 123 -6.02 0.38 18.18
CA SER A 123 -5.79 1.81 18.43
C SER A 123 -6.38 2.67 17.32
N ASP A 124 -6.46 3.98 17.57
CA ASP A 124 -6.72 4.93 16.50
C ASP A 124 -5.58 4.95 15.48
N VAL A 125 -5.95 5.16 14.22
CA VAL A 125 -5.05 5.04 13.08
C VAL A 125 -5.00 6.33 12.28
N TYR A 126 -3.90 6.53 11.56
CA TYR A 126 -3.76 7.60 10.58
C TYR A 126 -3.20 7.04 9.27
N VAL A 127 -3.40 7.78 8.19
CA VAL A 127 -2.89 7.39 6.87
C VAL A 127 -1.40 7.71 6.80
N HIS A 128 -0.57 6.68 6.91
CA HIS A 128 0.88 6.84 6.72
C HIS A 128 1.22 7.16 5.25
N GLN A 129 0.55 6.49 4.32
CA GLN A 129 0.71 6.72 2.88
C GLN A 129 -0.55 6.25 2.12
N SER A 130 -0.93 6.97 1.07
CA SER A 130 -1.90 6.49 0.07
C SER A 130 -1.31 6.60 -1.33
N ARG A 131 -1.67 5.67 -2.22
CA ARG A 131 -1.22 5.66 -3.61
C ARG A 131 -2.25 5.02 -4.52
N ILE A 132 -2.46 5.62 -5.69
CA ILE A 132 -3.06 4.95 -6.85
C ILE A 132 -1.95 4.45 -7.75
N ASN A 133 -2.07 3.20 -8.23
CA ASN A 133 -1.15 2.61 -9.19
C ASN A 133 -1.89 2.33 -10.50
N VAL A 134 -1.57 3.09 -11.55
CA VAL A 134 -2.12 2.86 -12.88
C VAL A 134 -1.23 1.86 -13.61
N LYS A 135 -1.84 0.77 -14.08
CA LYS A 135 -1.15 -0.28 -14.86
C LYS A 135 -1.89 -0.47 -16.18
N PRO A 136 -1.48 0.22 -17.26
CA PRO A 136 -2.11 0.06 -18.57
C PRO A 136 -1.93 -1.37 -19.08
N GLY A 137 -2.95 -1.88 -19.77
CA GLY A 137 -2.87 -3.16 -20.49
C GLY A 137 -1.85 -3.07 -21.62
N PHE A 138 -1.03 -4.11 -21.78
CA PHE A 138 -0.05 -4.26 -22.88
C PHE A 138 1.10 -3.22 -22.96
N GLY A 139 1.17 -2.25 -22.04
CA GLY A 139 2.35 -1.38 -21.87
C GLY A 139 3.46 -2.04 -21.03
N PRO A 140 4.70 -1.48 -21.00
CA PRO A 140 5.73 -1.93 -20.07
C PRO A 140 5.28 -1.63 -18.63
N ALA A 141 4.54 -2.54 -18.02
CA ALA A 141 4.26 -2.50 -16.60
C ALA A 141 5.52 -3.00 -15.88
N ALA A 142 6.34 -2.08 -15.38
CA ALA A 142 7.43 -2.45 -14.49
C ALA A 142 6.86 -3.29 -13.34
N SER A 143 7.33 -4.54 -13.23
CA SER A 143 6.93 -5.43 -12.15
C SER A 143 7.28 -4.79 -10.82
N THR A 144 6.34 -4.78 -9.87
CA THR A 144 6.68 -4.38 -8.50
C THR A 144 7.41 -5.54 -7.84
N GLY A 145 8.72 -5.40 -7.61
CA GLY A 145 9.50 -6.44 -6.94
C GLY A 145 8.98 -6.73 -5.53
N THR A 146 9.11 -7.99 -5.09
CA THR A 146 8.74 -8.45 -3.75
C THR A 146 9.50 -7.69 -2.69
N ARG A 147 8.78 -7.04 -1.78
CA ARG A 147 9.33 -6.22 -0.69
C ARG A 147 8.40 -6.23 0.51
N THR A 148 8.98 -6.11 1.70
CA THR A 148 8.24 -5.89 2.95
C THR A 148 8.02 -4.38 3.16
N SER A 149 6.77 -3.96 3.31
CA SER A 149 6.42 -2.56 3.62
C SER A 149 6.28 -2.36 5.13
N ARG A 150 7.39 -2.07 5.82
CA ARG A 150 7.39 -1.65 7.23
C ARG A 150 7.92 -0.21 7.34
N PRO A 151 7.29 0.70 8.12
CA PRO A 151 7.83 2.03 8.38
C PRO A 151 9.26 1.96 8.91
N GLY A 152 10.13 2.86 8.45
CA GLY A 152 11.56 2.83 8.81
C GLY A 152 12.42 1.91 7.95
N THR A 153 11.84 1.11 7.04
CA THR A 153 12.60 0.44 5.97
C THR A 153 12.92 1.48 4.90
N PRO A 154 14.19 1.90 4.69
CA PRO A 154 14.50 2.89 3.67
C PRO A 154 14.08 2.36 2.29
N ARG A 155 13.80 3.26 1.34
CA ARG A 155 13.57 2.88 -0.05
C ARG A 155 14.93 2.62 -0.70
N THR A 156 15.21 1.39 -1.12
CA THR A 156 16.15 1.17 -2.23
C THR A 156 15.41 0.49 -3.36
N ALA A 157 15.57 1.05 -4.56
CA ALA A 157 15.45 0.26 -5.76
C ALA A 157 16.38 -0.96 -5.63
N CYS A 158 15.86 -2.13 -5.99
CA CYS A 158 16.70 -3.32 -6.11
C CYS A 158 17.76 -3.02 -7.20
N PRO A 159 19.07 -3.07 -6.93
CA PRO A 159 20.09 -2.78 -7.94
C PRO A 159 20.19 -3.87 -9.02
N THR A 160 19.52 -5.02 -8.82
CA THR A 160 19.68 -6.22 -9.66
C THR A 160 18.88 -6.22 -10.95
N CYS A 161 18.05 -5.22 -11.26
CA CYS A 161 17.46 -5.12 -12.59
C CYS A 161 18.48 -4.79 -13.70
N ALA A 162 19.71 -4.37 -13.38
CA ALA A 162 20.73 -3.99 -14.36
C ALA A 162 21.61 -5.16 -14.88
N ARG A 163 21.37 -6.41 -14.46
CA ARG A 163 22.14 -7.58 -14.95
C ARG A 163 21.24 -8.77 -15.27
N CYS A 164 20.23 -8.56 -16.11
CA CYS A 164 19.63 -9.66 -16.84
C CYS A 164 20.36 -9.78 -18.19
N PRO A 165 21.20 -10.82 -18.42
CA PRO A 165 21.79 -11.02 -19.73
C PRO A 165 20.67 -11.32 -20.73
N SER A 166 20.67 -10.57 -21.84
CA SER A 166 19.80 -10.77 -22.98
C SER A 166 19.75 -12.24 -23.39
N ARG A 167 18.55 -12.81 -23.44
CA ARG A 167 18.28 -14.09 -24.10
C ARG A 167 18.85 -14.08 -25.52
N SER A 168 19.58 -15.13 -25.88
CA SER A 168 19.77 -15.53 -27.27
C SER A 168 18.97 -16.81 -27.52
N ARG A 169 17.91 -16.63 -28.34
CA ARG A 169 17.07 -17.61 -29.06
C ARG A 169 16.48 -18.79 -28.28
#